data_AF-A0A9P1GQ15-F1
#
_entry.id   AF-A0A9P1GQ15-F1
#
_cell.length_a   1.000
_cell.length_b   1.000
_cell.length_c   1.000
_cell.angle_alpha   90.00
_cell.angle_beta   90.00
_cell.angle_gamma   90.00
#
_symmetry.space_group_name_H-M   'P 1'
#
loop_
_entity.id
_entity.type
_entity.pdbx_description
1 polymer ?
#
loop_
_entity_poly.entity_id
_entity_poly.type
_entity_poly.pdbx_seq_one_letter_code
_entity_poly.pdbx_strand_id
1 'polypeptide(L)'
;MATVEGVTEVRPKLYLSARDAATVLKSLTVLGISHILSVGSEFPARLGNAALDEKQMKKRKMDGRSSAGRLYLQHGGKKDPFVRLFLPVEDANDQDLSQHFDETRLFISEALAQGKVLVHCTQGRSRSVAVVAAFLMQKEKISLGKALLSIKEKRPEIDCRTSFLDQLRSLEEELQVAPASPKTLEAAGALKKELAEVNPKVFMEISFDGQSAGRIEFDLFCDVAPETCENFRCLCTGEKGRGQSGKRLTYLGAVFHCVIPGFVAIAGDITEGDGTGGESIYGYSFKDENFEVKHDSEGILSMANSGPDSNGSQFLICFAASPKLDGKNVAFGKAVSTDVLKLIEACGSESGEVSKRITILDCGEVPQPGRQVKRQRSDSAAVAGEVVMVLQLLRKHKECKKASSWREANISCSKEDAQKVLQSFRQALGAVEGSQRRAKFEALARENSDCKSAKKGGLLDPFERGMMNKTFENAAFALKPGELSEVFSTKQGEHLLLRL
;
A
#
# COMPACT_ATOMS: atom_id res chain seq x y z
N MET A 1 -13.68 36.64 -13.56
CA MET A 1 -12.25 36.57 -13.92
C MET A 1 -12.13 35.69 -15.15
N ALA A 2 -11.28 36.03 -16.12
CA ALA A 2 -11.05 35.16 -17.27
C ALA A 2 -10.48 33.82 -16.77
N THR A 3 -11.24 32.74 -16.94
CA THR A 3 -10.79 31.39 -16.61
C THR A 3 -10.05 30.84 -17.83
N VAL A 4 -8.75 30.61 -17.68
CA VAL A 4 -7.95 29.89 -18.67
C VAL A 4 -7.88 28.45 -18.21
N GLU A 5 -8.22 27.52 -19.11
CA GLU A 5 -8.12 26.09 -18.86
C GLU A 5 -6.69 25.70 -18.39
N GLY A 6 -6.61 25.01 -17.27
CA GLY A 6 -5.35 24.54 -16.69
C GLY A 6 -4.53 25.57 -15.90
N VAL A 7 -5.02 26.82 -15.72
CA VAL A 7 -4.38 27.83 -14.86
C VAL A 7 -5.29 28.24 -13.71
N THR A 8 -4.83 28.06 -12.47
CA THR A 8 -5.62 28.30 -11.27
C THR A 8 -5.05 29.47 -10.45
N GLU A 9 -5.90 30.42 -10.04
CA GLU A 9 -5.50 31.46 -9.06
C GLU A 9 -5.65 30.92 -7.63
N VAL A 10 -4.52 30.69 -6.94
CA VAL A 10 -4.49 30.09 -5.59
C VAL A 10 -4.44 31.14 -4.47
N ARG A 11 -3.93 32.34 -4.80
CA ARG A 11 -4.05 33.57 -4.02
C ARG A 11 -4.19 34.75 -4.99
N PRO A 12 -4.70 35.92 -4.54
CA PRO A 12 -4.76 37.09 -5.40
C PRO A 12 -3.43 37.36 -6.11
N LYS A 13 -3.44 37.36 -7.45
CA LYS A 13 -2.28 37.54 -8.33
C LYS A 13 -1.25 36.41 -8.35
N LEU A 14 -1.45 35.31 -7.62
CA LEU A 14 -0.60 34.11 -7.60
C LEU A 14 -1.33 32.95 -8.28
N TYR A 15 -0.78 32.52 -9.40
CA TYR A 15 -1.34 31.47 -10.24
C TYR A 15 -0.47 30.22 -10.20
N LEU A 16 -1.11 29.06 -10.37
CA LEU A 16 -0.50 27.75 -10.41
C LEU A 16 -1.00 26.99 -11.65
N SER A 17 -0.10 26.32 -12.37
CA SER A 17 -0.47 25.52 -13.55
C SER A 17 0.48 24.36 -13.83
N ALA A 18 0.09 23.49 -14.77
CA ALA A 18 1.00 22.59 -15.48
C ALA A 18 1.86 23.37 -16.50
N ARG A 19 2.91 22.72 -17.01
CA ARG A 19 3.82 23.29 -18.02
C ARG A 19 3.07 23.70 -19.28
N ASP A 20 2.18 22.86 -19.77
CA ASP A 20 1.50 23.08 -21.05
C ASP A 20 0.73 24.40 -21.03
N ALA A 21 -0.04 24.64 -19.96
CA ALA A 21 -0.75 25.89 -19.75
C ALA A 21 0.18 27.10 -19.53
N ALA A 22 1.34 26.89 -18.88
CA ALA A 22 2.36 27.92 -18.70
C ALA A 22 3.10 28.32 -20.00
N THR A 23 2.91 27.56 -21.09
CA THR A 23 3.53 27.84 -22.40
C THR A 23 2.60 28.51 -23.41
N VAL A 24 1.35 28.82 -23.04
CA VAL A 24 0.36 29.44 -23.94
C VAL A 24 0.33 30.96 -23.78
N LEU A 25 1.00 31.69 -24.70
CA LEU A 25 1.25 33.14 -24.56
C LEU A 25 -0.05 33.93 -24.47
N LYS A 26 -1.01 33.60 -25.33
CA LYS A 26 -2.32 34.25 -25.38
C LYS A 26 -3.04 34.13 -24.03
N SER A 27 -2.98 32.96 -23.41
CA SER A 27 -3.58 32.69 -22.11
C SER A 27 -2.93 33.49 -20.99
N LEU A 28 -1.60 33.52 -20.95
CA LEU A 28 -0.86 34.29 -19.95
C LEU A 28 -1.10 35.79 -20.08
N THR A 29 -1.17 36.31 -21.32
CA THR A 29 -1.49 37.71 -21.59
C THR A 29 -2.92 38.06 -21.17
N VAL A 30 -3.90 37.18 -21.43
CA VAL A 30 -5.30 37.37 -20.99
C VAL A 30 -5.39 37.43 -19.46
N LEU A 31 -4.61 36.61 -18.76
CA LEU A 31 -4.52 36.64 -17.30
C LEU A 31 -3.70 37.83 -16.77
N GLY A 32 -2.93 38.50 -17.64
CA GLY A 32 -2.04 39.60 -17.26
C GLY A 32 -0.84 39.13 -16.43
N ILE A 33 -0.37 37.90 -16.65
CA ILE A 33 0.83 37.38 -15.99
C ILE A 33 2.03 38.25 -16.40
N SER A 34 2.85 38.65 -15.43
CA SER A 34 4.07 39.43 -15.67
C SER A 34 5.34 38.68 -15.21
N HIS A 35 5.19 37.70 -14.33
CA HIS A 35 6.29 36.90 -13.78
C HIS A 35 6.00 35.41 -13.89
N ILE A 36 7.03 34.61 -14.15
CA ILE A 36 6.90 33.15 -14.24
C ILE A 36 8.02 32.48 -13.43
N LEU A 37 7.62 31.61 -12.50
CA LEU A 37 8.50 30.70 -11.78
C LEU A 37 8.36 29.29 -12.38
N SER A 38 9.44 28.77 -12.93
CA SER A 38 9.49 27.45 -13.56
C SER A 38 10.30 26.49 -12.70
N VAL A 39 9.68 25.40 -12.24
CA VAL A 39 10.32 24.38 -11.38
C VAL A 39 10.49 23.08 -12.18
N GLY A 40 11.72 22.76 -12.59
CA GLY A 40 12.00 21.53 -13.33
C GLY A 40 13.33 21.51 -14.08
N SER A 41 13.61 20.38 -14.75
CA SER A 41 14.89 20.11 -15.43
C SER A 41 14.99 20.77 -16.80
N GLU A 42 13.86 21.07 -17.42
CA GLU A 42 13.79 21.68 -18.74
C GLU A 42 13.36 23.14 -18.64
N PHE A 43 14.19 24.03 -19.19
CA PHE A 43 13.73 25.38 -19.50
C PHE A 43 12.69 25.28 -20.62
N PRO A 44 11.44 25.78 -20.47
CA PRO A 44 10.46 25.68 -21.53
C PRO A 44 11.01 26.32 -22.82
N ALA A 45 11.33 25.50 -23.81
CA ALA A 45 11.80 25.94 -25.11
C ALA A 45 10.61 26.57 -25.86
N ARG A 46 10.44 27.88 -25.64
CA ARG A 46 9.44 28.79 -26.21
C ARG A 46 8.00 28.68 -25.66
N LEU A 47 7.46 29.88 -25.36
CA LEU A 47 6.07 30.22 -25.67
C LEU A 47 5.99 30.54 -27.16
N GLY A 48 5.30 29.70 -27.93
CA GLY A 48 5.08 29.88 -29.37
C GLY A 48 5.91 28.91 -30.23
N ASN A 49 5.17 28.00 -30.88
CA ASN A 49 5.54 27.00 -31.90
C ASN A 49 7.01 26.83 -32.33
N ALA A 50 7.38 25.55 -32.41
CA ALA A 50 8.57 24.90 -32.98
C ALA A 50 9.78 24.74 -32.05
N ALA A 51 10.10 23.46 -31.83
CA ALA A 51 11.34 22.94 -31.29
C ALA A 51 12.54 23.48 -32.10
N LEU A 52 13.61 23.85 -31.40
CA LEU A 52 14.89 24.22 -32.02
C LEU A 52 16.03 23.48 -31.35
N ASP A 53 16.95 23.03 -32.20
CA ASP A 53 18.17 22.26 -31.94
C ASP A 53 19.13 22.94 -30.94
N GLU A 54 19.83 22.13 -30.13
CA GLU A 54 20.74 22.50 -29.04
C GLU A 54 21.80 23.53 -29.45
N LYS A 55 22.24 23.51 -30.71
CA LYS A 55 23.22 24.46 -31.25
C LYS A 55 22.73 25.91 -31.23
N GLN A 56 21.41 26.15 -31.25
CA GLN A 56 20.84 27.50 -31.21
C GLN A 56 20.62 28.03 -29.78
N MET A 57 20.63 27.17 -28.75
CA MET A 57 20.62 27.60 -27.35
C MET A 57 21.88 28.40 -26.97
N LYS A 58 23.04 28.02 -27.51
CA LYS A 58 24.34 28.67 -27.24
C LYS A 58 24.44 30.13 -27.72
N LYS A 59 23.50 30.63 -28.53
CA LYS A 59 23.51 31.99 -29.10
C LYS A 59 22.72 33.03 -28.29
N ARG A 60 22.13 32.69 -27.13
CA ARG A 60 21.37 33.64 -26.30
C ARG A 60 22.32 34.40 -25.35
N LYS A 61 22.22 35.73 -25.31
CA LYS A 61 22.92 36.56 -24.32
C LYS A 61 22.09 36.67 -23.04
N MET A 62 22.70 36.35 -21.91
CA MET A 62 22.17 36.65 -20.57
C MET A 62 22.61 38.07 -20.19
N ASP A 63 21.69 39.03 -20.17
CA ASP A 63 21.99 40.39 -19.74
C ASP A 63 21.57 40.60 -18.27
N GLY A 64 22.57 40.71 -17.38
CA GLY A 64 22.44 41.31 -16.04
C GLY A 64 22.22 40.32 -14.89
N ARG A 65 23.19 40.27 -13.95
CA ARG A 65 23.04 39.64 -12.64
C ARG A 65 22.68 40.70 -11.59
N SER A 66 21.61 40.47 -10.82
CA SER A 66 21.50 41.02 -9.46
C SER A 66 21.88 39.94 -8.45
N SER A 67 22.03 40.30 -7.17
CA SER A 67 22.29 39.38 -6.05
C SER A 67 21.25 38.25 -5.87
N ALA A 68 20.17 38.24 -6.66
CA ALA A 68 19.11 37.23 -6.68
C ALA A 68 18.85 36.64 -8.09
N GLY A 69 19.85 36.56 -8.97
CA GLY A 69 19.85 35.59 -10.08
C GLY A 69 18.78 35.73 -11.18
N ARG A 70 18.25 36.93 -11.47
CA ARG A 70 17.23 37.10 -12.54
C ARG A 70 17.76 36.71 -13.93
N LEU A 71 16.97 35.94 -14.68
CA LEU A 71 17.25 35.59 -16.08
C LEU A 71 16.31 36.37 -17.02
N TYR A 72 16.89 37.22 -17.87
CA TYR A 72 16.20 37.83 -19.01
C TYR A 72 16.54 37.06 -20.28
N LEU A 73 15.55 36.44 -20.94
CA LEU A 73 15.75 35.82 -22.24
C LEU A 73 15.37 36.80 -23.36
N GLN A 74 16.33 37.14 -24.22
CA GLN A 74 16.04 37.74 -25.52
C GLN A 74 16.01 36.67 -26.62
N HIS A 75 15.03 36.75 -27.51
CA HIS A 75 15.00 35.97 -28.74
C HIS A 75 14.65 36.86 -29.94
N GLY A 76 15.55 36.93 -30.92
CA GLY A 76 15.31 37.69 -32.17
C GLY A 76 15.10 39.20 -31.98
N GLY A 77 15.69 39.81 -30.95
CA GLY A 77 15.56 41.26 -30.68
C GLY A 77 14.26 41.69 -30.00
N LYS A 78 13.33 40.75 -29.71
CA LYS A 78 12.14 41.01 -28.89
C LYS A 78 12.41 40.56 -27.45
N LYS A 79 12.13 41.45 -26.49
CA LYS A 79 12.21 41.15 -25.05
C LYS A 79 11.12 40.13 -24.70
N ASP A 80 11.47 39.08 -23.94
CA ASP A 80 10.47 38.24 -23.28
C ASP A 80 9.55 39.16 -22.46
N PRO A 81 8.22 39.11 -22.66
CA PRO A 81 7.30 39.96 -21.92
C PRO A 81 7.21 39.61 -20.43
N PHE A 82 7.79 38.48 -19.99
CA PHE A 82 7.76 38.02 -18.61
C PHE A 82 9.12 38.11 -17.93
N VAL A 83 9.12 38.45 -16.65
CA VAL A 83 10.27 38.28 -15.75
C VAL A 83 10.28 36.83 -15.26
N ARG A 84 11.42 36.14 -15.34
CA ARG A 84 11.49 34.70 -15.02
C ARG A 84 12.47 34.38 -13.91
N LEU A 85 12.09 33.40 -13.09
CA LEU A 85 13.00 32.61 -12.28
C LEU A 85 12.84 31.14 -12.69
N PHE A 86 13.96 30.53 -13.06
CA PHE A 86 14.02 29.12 -13.40
C PHE A 86 14.77 28.40 -12.30
N LEU A 87 14.12 27.38 -11.76
CA LEU A 87 14.68 26.54 -10.73
C LEU A 87 15.09 25.19 -11.36
N PRO A 88 16.40 24.99 -11.64
CA PRO A 88 16.90 23.80 -12.31
C PRO A 88 16.92 22.63 -11.33
N VAL A 89 15.79 21.95 -11.20
CA VAL A 89 15.63 20.79 -10.33
C VAL A 89 15.25 19.59 -11.16
N GLU A 90 15.85 18.44 -10.87
CA GLU A 90 15.55 17.22 -11.62
C GLU A 90 14.07 16.84 -11.48
N ASP A 91 13.55 16.09 -12.45
CA ASP A 91 12.21 15.49 -12.34
C ASP A 91 12.28 14.20 -11.51
N ALA A 92 12.85 14.32 -10.32
CA ALA A 92 13.02 13.25 -9.35
C ALA A 92 12.08 13.43 -8.15
N ASN A 93 11.72 12.31 -7.52
CA ASN A 93 10.78 12.28 -6.40
C ASN A 93 11.38 12.86 -5.12
N ASP A 94 12.66 12.63 -4.89
CA ASP A 94 13.43 12.97 -3.69
C ASP A 94 14.21 14.28 -3.83
N GLN A 95 14.02 15.00 -4.93
CA GLN A 95 14.74 16.23 -5.22
C GLN A 95 14.61 17.23 -4.07
N ASP A 96 15.74 17.74 -3.60
CA ASP A 96 15.74 18.72 -2.52
C ASP A 96 15.32 20.11 -3.03
N LEU A 97 14.08 20.50 -2.70
CA LEU A 97 13.53 21.83 -2.96
C LEU A 97 13.76 22.78 -1.78
N SER A 98 14.13 22.27 -0.60
CA SER A 98 14.22 23.07 0.62
C SER A 98 15.25 24.20 0.52
N GLN A 99 16.38 23.90 -0.12
CA GLN A 99 17.44 24.86 -0.46
C GLN A 99 16.96 26.04 -1.32
N HIS A 100 15.79 25.93 -1.97
CA HIS A 100 15.25 26.93 -2.89
C HIS A 100 14.04 27.68 -2.33
N PHE A 101 13.53 27.34 -1.15
CA PHE A 101 12.34 27.99 -0.59
C PHE A 101 12.54 29.48 -0.36
N ASP A 102 13.73 29.92 0.08
CA ASP A 102 13.99 31.34 0.26
C ASP A 102 14.09 32.12 -1.06
N GLU A 103 14.80 31.59 -2.04
CA GLU A 103 14.94 32.22 -3.36
C GLU A 103 13.57 32.36 -4.04
N THR A 104 12.79 31.28 -4.06
CA THR A 104 11.44 31.26 -4.64
C THR A 104 10.48 32.18 -3.89
N ARG A 105 10.57 32.26 -2.56
CA ARG A 105 9.78 33.21 -1.75
C ARG A 105 10.09 34.66 -2.11
N LEU A 106 11.36 35.01 -2.25
CA LEU A 106 11.76 36.37 -2.61
C LEU A 106 11.22 36.75 -3.98
N PHE A 107 11.36 35.86 -4.97
CA PHE A 107 10.83 36.08 -6.32
C PHE A 107 9.30 36.26 -6.33
N ILE A 108 8.57 35.35 -5.69
CA ILE A 108 7.10 35.43 -5.63
C ILE A 108 6.67 36.72 -4.93
N SER A 109 7.34 37.10 -3.83
CA SER A 109 7.03 38.34 -3.10
C SER A 109 7.21 39.59 -3.95
N GLU A 110 8.32 39.67 -4.69
CA GLU A 110 8.59 40.78 -5.61
C GLU A 110 7.58 40.82 -6.76
N ALA A 111 7.31 39.67 -7.35
CA ALA A 111 6.39 39.55 -8.47
C ALA A 111 4.97 39.99 -8.09
N LEU A 112 4.50 39.65 -6.88
CA LEU A 112 3.19 40.07 -6.36
C LEU A 112 3.11 41.58 -6.09
N ALA A 113 4.23 42.24 -5.79
CA ALA A 113 4.30 43.69 -5.63
C ALA A 113 4.19 44.42 -6.99
N GLN A 114 4.73 43.84 -8.07
CA GLN A 114 4.82 44.48 -9.38
C GLN A 114 3.73 44.02 -10.37
N GLY A 115 3.11 42.86 -10.16
CA GLY A 115 2.11 42.32 -11.06
C GLY A 115 1.59 40.95 -10.64
N LYS A 116 1.51 40.02 -11.59
CA LYS A 116 0.96 38.68 -11.40
C LYS A 116 2.01 37.63 -11.69
N VAL A 117 2.05 36.60 -10.87
CA VAL A 117 3.03 35.52 -10.96
C VAL A 117 2.36 34.19 -11.24
N LEU A 118 2.93 33.43 -12.17
CA LEU A 118 2.57 32.05 -12.43
C LEU A 118 3.69 31.14 -11.93
N VAL A 119 3.36 30.16 -11.10
CA VAL A 119 4.26 29.10 -10.68
C VAL A 119 3.85 27.80 -11.39
N HIS A 120 4.80 27.10 -11.99
CA HIS A 120 4.49 25.81 -12.65
C HIS A 120 5.64 24.80 -12.52
N CYS A 121 5.30 23.53 -12.66
CA CYS A 121 6.24 22.44 -12.93
C CYS A 121 5.71 21.63 -14.13
N THR A 122 6.18 20.39 -14.34
CA THR A 122 5.70 19.54 -15.45
C THR A 122 4.18 19.38 -15.42
N GLN A 123 3.62 18.79 -14.35
CA GLN A 123 2.18 18.55 -14.20
C GLN A 123 1.45 19.63 -13.38
N GLY A 124 2.17 20.50 -12.67
CA GLY A 124 1.54 21.53 -11.82
C GLY A 124 0.86 20.98 -10.56
N ARG A 125 1.24 19.77 -10.11
CA ARG A 125 0.60 19.04 -9.00
C ARG A 125 1.48 18.87 -7.77
N SER A 126 2.79 18.74 -7.95
CA SER A 126 3.72 18.35 -6.88
C SER A 126 4.77 19.41 -6.55
N ARG A 127 5.87 19.51 -7.31
CA ARG A 127 6.97 20.46 -7.06
C ARG A 127 6.54 21.93 -6.99
N SER A 128 5.72 22.37 -7.95
CA SER A 128 5.18 23.73 -7.95
C SER A 128 4.24 23.98 -6.77
N VAL A 129 3.49 22.97 -6.34
CA VAL A 129 2.64 23.04 -5.14
C VAL A 129 3.49 23.15 -3.89
N ALA A 130 4.56 22.37 -3.78
CA ALA A 130 5.49 22.44 -2.66
C ALA A 130 6.11 23.84 -2.52
N VAL A 131 6.58 24.42 -3.63
CA VAL A 131 7.12 25.79 -3.65
C VAL A 131 6.06 26.83 -3.26
N VAL A 132 4.83 26.72 -3.77
CA VAL A 132 3.75 27.63 -3.37
C VAL A 132 3.38 27.45 -1.90
N ALA A 133 3.32 26.22 -1.39
CA ALA A 133 3.04 25.93 0.01
C ALA A 133 4.11 26.53 0.93
N ALA A 134 5.39 26.32 0.62
CA ALA A 134 6.52 26.93 1.34
C ALA A 134 6.40 28.46 1.37
N PHE A 135 6.11 29.09 0.22
CA PHE A 135 5.89 30.52 0.13
C PHE A 135 4.75 30.99 1.06
N LEU A 136 3.60 30.30 1.05
CA LEU A 136 2.47 30.67 1.90
C LEU A 136 2.81 30.50 3.39
N MET A 137 3.50 29.44 3.77
CA MET A 137 3.94 29.21 5.15
C MET A 137 4.87 30.34 5.62
N GLN A 138 5.87 30.70 4.81
CA GLN A 138 6.82 31.74 5.14
C GLN A 138 6.20 33.14 5.14
N LYS A 139 5.29 33.43 4.20
CA LYS A 139 4.68 34.75 4.00
C LYS A 139 3.51 35.02 4.93
N GLU A 140 2.58 34.07 5.05
CA GLU A 140 1.36 34.19 5.85
C GLU A 140 1.55 33.66 7.28
N LYS A 141 2.71 33.06 7.58
CA LYS A 141 3.02 32.44 8.89
C LYS A 141 1.94 31.41 9.28
N ILE A 142 1.58 30.57 8.32
CA ILE A 142 0.57 29.53 8.47
C ILE A 142 1.21 28.15 8.46
N SER A 143 0.58 27.21 9.17
CA SER A 143 0.98 25.80 9.18
C SER A 143 0.93 25.19 7.77
N LEU A 144 1.72 24.14 7.54
CA LEU A 144 1.72 23.33 6.32
C LEU A 144 0.31 22.88 5.93
N GLY A 145 -0.45 22.38 6.89
CA GLY A 145 -1.83 21.93 6.65
C GLY A 145 -2.73 23.05 6.10
N LYS A 146 -2.66 24.24 6.70
CA LYS A 146 -3.41 25.43 6.24
C LYS A 146 -2.95 25.90 4.85
N ALA A 147 -1.66 25.82 4.55
CA ALA A 147 -1.13 26.16 3.24
C ALA A 147 -1.70 25.24 2.15
N LEU A 148 -1.54 23.91 2.31
CA LEU A 148 -2.00 22.92 1.34
C LEU A 148 -3.52 22.92 1.13
N LEU A 149 -4.30 23.01 2.22
CA LEU A 149 -5.76 23.13 2.12
C LEU A 149 -6.18 24.31 1.27
N SER A 150 -5.57 25.48 1.52
CA SER A 150 -5.92 26.70 0.80
C SER A 150 -5.55 26.65 -0.69
N ILE A 151 -4.59 25.79 -1.08
CA ILE A 151 -4.26 25.51 -2.47
C ILE A 151 -5.29 24.51 -3.04
N LYS A 152 -5.59 23.42 -2.32
CA LYS A 152 -6.53 22.36 -2.74
C LYS A 152 -7.94 22.90 -3.00
N GLU A 153 -8.41 23.83 -2.16
CA GLU A 153 -9.69 24.52 -2.33
C GLU A 153 -9.82 25.23 -3.69
N LYS A 154 -8.69 25.66 -4.28
CA LYS A 154 -8.66 26.32 -5.59
C LYS A 154 -8.31 25.34 -6.71
N ARG A 155 -7.47 24.35 -6.42
CA ARG A 155 -6.94 23.36 -7.36
C ARG A 155 -7.07 21.96 -6.78
N PRO A 156 -8.19 21.24 -7.02
CA PRO A 156 -8.42 19.92 -6.45
C PRO A 156 -7.40 18.85 -6.89
N GLU A 157 -6.80 19.02 -8.06
CA GLU A 157 -5.86 18.07 -8.67
C GLU A 157 -4.42 18.13 -8.11
N ILE A 158 -4.18 18.78 -6.97
CA ILE A 158 -2.85 18.79 -6.35
C ILE A 158 -2.48 17.42 -5.78
N ASP A 159 -1.21 17.06 -5.91
CA ASP A 159 -0.64 15.83 -5.39
C ASP A 159 0.83 16.10 -4.98
N CYS A 160 0.99 16.58 -3.74
CA CYS A 160 2.30 16.90 -3.20
C CYS A 160 2.91 15.63 -2.60
N ARG A 161 3.94 15.09 -3.27
CA ARG A 161 4.58 13.83 -2.92
C ARG A 161 5.16 13.87 -1.50
N THR A 162 5.20 12.71 -0.84
CA THR A 162 5.62 12.56 0.56
C THR A 162 6.99 13.18 0.86
N SER A 163 7.97 12.99 -0.02
CA SER A 163 9.30 13.60 0.08
C SER A 163 9.27 15.13 0.18
N PHE A 164 8.41 15.80 -0.59
CA PHE A 164 8.23 17.26 -0.50
C PHE A 164 7.43 17.66 0.74
N LEU A 165 6.48 16.83 1.19
CA LEU A 165 5.78 17.06 2.45
C LEU A 165 6.74 17.02 3.63
N ASP A 166 7.72 16.13 3.63
CA ASP A 166 8.72 16.03 4.71
C ASP A 166 9.67 17.25 4.71
N GLN A 167 10.07 17.74 3.54
CA GLN A 167 10.80 19.01 3.42
C GLN A 167 9.98 20.20 3.96
N LEU A 168 8.67 20.23 3.68
CA LEU A 168 7.78 21.27 4.18
C LEU A 168 7.52 21.17 5.69
N ARG A 169 7.48 19.96 6.27
CA ARG A 169 7.40 19.78 7.72
C ARG A 169 8.65 20.31 8.41
N SER A 170 9.82 20.04 7.84
CA SER A 170 11.09 20.59 8.33
C SER A 170 11.04 22.13 8.33
N LEU A 171 10.52 22.73 7.24
CA LEU A 171 10.29 24.18 7.17
C LEU A 171 9.26 24.67 8.22
N GLU A 172 8.20 23.92 8.50
CA GLU A 172 7.20 24.28 9.53
C GLU A 172 7.82 24.35 10.93
N GLU A 173 8.68 23.38 11.25
CA GLU A 173 9.45 23.32 12.50
C GLU A 173 10.43 24.50 12.61
N GLU A 174 11.18 24.78 11.54
CA GLU A 174 12.09 25.93 11.46
C GLU A 174 11.38 27.28 11.67
N LEU A 175 10.18 27.43 11.09
CA LEU A 175 9.39 28.65 11.22
C LEU A 175 8.68 28.77 12.59
N GLN A 176 8.77 27.76 13.45
CA GLN A 176 8.08 27.65 14.75
C GLN A 176 6.58 27.99 14.65
N VAL A 177 5.95 27.64 13.51
CA VAL A 177 4.55 28.00 13.28
C VAL A 177 3.68 27.06 14.09
N ALA A 178 2.87 27.62 14.98
CA ALA A 178 1.93 26.84 15.76
C ALA A 178 0.99 26.05 14.82
N PRO A 179 0.72 24.76 15.11
CA PRO A 179 -0.23 23.98 14.32
C PRO A 179 -1.58 24.69 14.27
N ALA A 180 -2.28 24.56 13.13
CA ALA A 180 -3.49 25.31 12.82
C ALA A 180 -4.56 25.24 13.95
N SER A 181 -5.45 26.23 14.06
CA SER A 181 -6.52 26.24 15.08
C SER A 181 -7.45 25.00 15.01
N PRO A 182 -8.21 24.64 16.08
CA PRO A 182 -9.08 23.44 16.10
C PRO A 182 -10.06 23.34 14.92
N LYS A 183 -10.60 24.46 14.43
CA LYS A 183 -11.47 24.51 13.23
C LYS A 183 -10.73 24.30 11.91
N THR A 184 -9.43 24.60 11.86
CA THR A 184 -8.55 24.38 10.70
C THR A 184 -7.86 23.02 10.77
N LEU A 185 -7.63 22.49 11.97
CA LEU A 185 -7.27 21.10 12.29
C LEU A 185 -8.43 20.15 11.96
N GLU A 186 -9.69 20.56 12.03
CA GLU A 186 -10.82 19.78 11.50
C GLU A 186 -10.76 19.65 9.97
N ALA A 187 -10.35 20.70 9.25
CA ALA A 187 -10.17 20.65 7.80
C ALA A 187 -8.89 19.91 7.38
N ALA A 188 -7.78 20.08 8.10
CA ALA A 188 -6.52 19.37 7.83
C ALA A 188 -6.57 17.93 8.32
N GLY A 189 -7.30 17.68 9.40
CA GLY A 189 -7.71 16.38 9.88
C GLY A 189 -8.70 15.73 8.93
N ALA A 190 -9.60 16.49 8.29
CA ALA A 190 -10.43 16.00 7.18
C ALA A 190 -9.61 15.70 5.93
N LEU A 191 -8.51 16.41 5.65
CA LEU A 191 -7.60 16.12 4.53
C LEU A 191 -6.69 14.91 4.82
N LYS A 192 -6.15 14.79 6.05
CA LYS A 192 -5.41 13.61 6.52
C LYS A 192 -6.33 12.40 6.60
N LYS A 193 -7.60 12.61 6.95
CA LYS A 193 -8.68 11.63 6.91
C LYS A 193 -9.13 11.34 5.48
N GLU A 194 -9.13 12.29 4.55
CA GLU A 194 -9.40 12.05 3.11
C GLU A 194 -8.27 11.22 2.50
N LEU A 195 -7.00 11.58 2.72
CA LEU A 195 -5.84 10.82 2.26
C LEU A 195 -5.75 9.44 2.94
N ALA A 196 -6.16 9.32 4.20
CA ALA A 196 -6.27 8.03 4.89
C ALA A 196 -7.55 7.24 4.57
N GLU A 197 -8.63 7.90 4.11
CA GLU A 197 -9.84 7.27 3.57
C GLU A 197 -9.63 6.81 2.12
N VAL A 198 -8.71 7.48 1.39
CA VAL A 198 -8.27 7.10 0.05
C VAL A 198 -7.25 5.97 0.13
N ASN A 199 -6.22 6.05 0.97
CA ASN A 199 -5.14 5.05 1.06
C ASN A 199 -5.25 4.18 2.34
N PRO A 200 -5.95 3.03 2.27
CA PRO A 200 -6.08 2.12 3.38
C PRO A 200 -4.72 1.50 3.72
N LYS A 201 -4.51 1.29 5.02
CA LYS A 201 -3.42 0.46 5.52
C LYS A 201 -3.93 -0.96 5.65
N VAL A 202 -3.15 -1.92 5.17
CA VAL A 202 -3.43 -3.33 5.37
C VAL A 202 -2.27 -4.00 6.08
N PHE A 203 -2.50 -5.19 6.60
CA PHE A 203 -1.47 -5.94 7.29
C PHE A 203 -1.49 -7.42 6.97
N MET A 204 -0.34 -8.06 7.21
CA MET A 204 -0.15 -9.50 7.16
C MET A 204 0.70 -9.94 8.35
N GLU A 205 0.17 -10.84 9.18
CA GLU A 205 0.97 -11.56 10.17
C GLU A 205 1.66 -12.76 9.49
N ILE A 206 2.97 -12.85 9.63
CA ILE A 206 3.79 -13.83 8.94
C ILE A 206 4.23 -14.93 9.89
N SER A 207 4.24 -16.16 9.40
CA SER A 207 4.90 -17.28 10.07
C SER A 207 5.91 -17.97 9.21
N PHE A 208 6.90 -18.58 9.88
CA PHE A 208 7.86 -19.50 9.28
C PHE A 208 7.65 -20.87 9.93
N ASP A 209 7.30 -21.87 9.13
CA ASP A 209 6.99 -23.23 9.58
C ASP A 209 5.97 -23.29 10.74
N GLY A 210 4.99 -22.37 10.71
CA GLY A 210 3.92 -22.25 11.71
C GLY A 210 4.27 -21.36 12.92
N GLN A 211 5.52 -20.90 13.06
CA GLN A 211 5.94 -19.98 14.12
C GLN A 211 5.74 -18.53 13.68
N SER A 212 4.94 -17.76 14.43
CA SER A 212 4.73 -16.33 14.16
C SER A 212 6.06 -15.57 14.26
N ALA A 213 6.32 -14.70 13.28
CA ALA A 213 7.55 -13.95 13.12
C ALA A 213 7.34 -12.43 12.98
N GLY A 214 6.12 -11.97 13.26
CA GLY A 214 5.77 -10.56 13.24
C GLY A 214 4.81 -10.20 12.12
N ARG A 215 4.63 -8.89 11.95
CA ARG A 215 3.59 -8.30 11.10
C ARG A 215 4.23 -7.34 10.10
N ILE A 216 3.78 -7.43 8.85
CA ILE A 216 4.08 -6.45 7.81
C ILE A 216 2.83 -5.58 7.65
N GLU A 217 2.99 -4.26 7.75
CA GLU A 217 1.95 -3.30 7.38
C GLU A 217 2.31 -2.68 6.03
N PHE A 218 1.29 -2.45 5.21
CA PHE A 218 1.43 -1.85 3.89
C PHE A 218 0.59 -0.59 3.80
N ASP A 219 1.19 0.48 3.27
CA ASP A 219 0.48 1.62 2.73
C ASP A 219 0.11 1.32 1.27
N LEU A 220 -1.18 1.41 0.94
CA LEU A 220 -1.67 1.25 -0.43
C LEU A 220 -1.80 2.61 -1.11
N PHE A 221 -1.45 2.71 -2.38
CA PHE A 221 -1.47 3.94 -3.20
C PHE A 221 -2.75 4.02 -4.02
N CYS A 222 -3.93 3.97 -3.39
CA CYS A 222 -5.23 4.03 -4.08
C CYS A 222 -5.48 5.35 -4.81
N ASP A 223 -4.76 6.42 -4.46
CA ASP A 223 -4.75 7.67 -5.21
C ASP A 223 -4.13 7.51 -6.61
N VAL A 224 -3.23 6.53 -6.77
CA VAL A 224 -2.57 6.22 -8.03
C VAL A 224 -3.22 5.00 -8.71
N ALA A 225 -3.45 3.92 -7.97
CA ALA A 225 -3.95 2.64 -8.49
C ALA A 225 -5.17 2.13 -7.68
N PRO A 226 -6.32 2.83 -7.72
CA PRO A 226 -7.49 2.51 -6.90
C PRO A 226 -8.06 1.10 -7.12
N GLU A 227 -8.15 0.61 -8.36
CA GLU A 227 -8.68 -0.73 -8.63
C GLU A 227 -7.73 -1.82 -8.12
N THR A 228 -6.44 -1.63 -8.34
CA THR A 228 -5.39 -2.55 -7.89
C THR A 228 -5.34 -2.62 -6.35
N CYS A 229 -5.44 -1.47 -5.70
CA CYS A 229 -5.44 -1.39 -4.24
C CYS A 229 -6.71 -1.99 -3.62
N GLU A 230 -7.88 -1.74 -4.23
CA GLU A 230 -9.14 -2.30 -3.73
C GLU A 230 -9.17 -3.83 -3.86
N ASN A 231 -8.60 -4.38 -4.94
CA ASN A 231 -8.36 -5.81 -5.07
C ASN A 231 -7.53 -6.36 -3.91
N PHE A 232 -6.36 -5.78 -3.66
CA PHE A 232 -5.48 -6.23 -2.60
C PHE A 232 -6.10 -6.09 -1.21
N ARG A 233 -6.78 -4.97 -0.94
CA ARG A 233 -7.48 -4.71 0.33
C ARG A 233 -8.57 -5.75 0.59
N CYS A 234 -9.42 -6.02 -0.39
CA CYS A 234 -10.48 -7.02 -0.28
C CYS A 234 -9.93 -8.43 -0.07
N LEU A 235 -8.80 -8.77 -0.71
CA LEU A 235 -8.13 -10.05 -0.50
C LEU A 235 -7.49 -10.12 0.90
N CYS A 236 -7.03 -9.00 1.46
CA CYS A 236 -6.61 -8.97 2.87
C CYS A 236 -7.79 -9.22 3.82
N THR A 237 -8.96 -8.60 3.59
CA THR A 237 -10.13 -8.75 4.49
C THR A 237 -10.94 -10.03 4.24
N GLY A 238 -10.88 -10.60 3.05
CA GLY A 238 -11.71 -11.74 2.64
C GLY A 238 -13.19 -11.39 2.44
N GLU A 239 -13.55 -10.11 2.36
CA GLU A 239 -14.94 -9.65 2.39
C GLU A 239 -15.77 -10.01 1.15
N LYS A 240 -15.10 -10.35 0.04
CA LYS A 240 -15.75 -10.72 -1.23
C LYS A 240 -16.16 -12.20 -1.30
N GLY A 241 -15.93 -12.98 -0.23
CA GLY A 241 -16.41 -14.36 -0.14
C GLY A 241 -15.66 -15.31 -1.07
N ARG A 242 -16.36 -15.97 -1.99
CA ARG A 242 -15.79 -16.96 -2.93
C ARG A 242 -15.74 -16.43 -4.35
N GLY A 243 -14.64 -16.74 -5.05
CA GLY A 243 -14.45 -16.43 -6.45
C GLY A 243 -15.02 -17.50 -7.40
N GLN A 244 -14.83 -17.30 -8.69
CA GLN A 244 -15.20 -18.19 -9.79
C GLN A 244 -14.44 -19.53 -9.72
N SER A 245 -13.24 -19.55 -9.16
CA SER A 245 -12.49 -20.79 -8.86
C SER A 245 -13.16 -21.65 -7.77
N GLY A 246 -14.17 -21.10 -7.07
CA GLY A 246 -14.81 -21.72 -5.92
C GLY A 246 -14.00 -21.62 -4.61
N LYS A 247 -12.80 -21.05 -4.67
CA LYS A 247 -11.93 -20.76 -3.53
C LYS A 247 -12.32 -19.42 -2.88
N ARG A 248 -11.91 -19.20 -1.63
CA ARG A 248 -12.15 -17.91 -0.96
C ARG A 248 -11.20 -16.86 -1.51
N LEU A 249 -11.72 -15.65 -1.73
CA LEU A 249 -10.95 -14.49 -2.14
C LEU A 249 -10.25 -13.89 -0.92
N THR A 250 -9.22 -14.57 -0.40
CA THR A 250 -8.47 -14.12 0.77
C THR A 250 -7.00 -14.52 0.75
N TYR A 251 -6.13 -13.68 1.29
CA TYR A 251 -4.73 -14.00 1.54
C TYR A 251 -4.50 -14.84 2.80
N LEU A 252 -5.52 -15.03 3.64
CA LEU A 252 -5.41 -15.85 4.85
C LEU A 252 -4.98 -17.29 4.49
N GLY A 253 -3.83 -17.72 4.99
CA GLY A 253 -3.25 -19.04 4.72
C GLY A 253 -2.48 -19.15 3.40
N ALA A 254 -2.42 -18.09 2.58
CA ALA A 254 -1.58 -18.06 1.39
C ALA A 254 -0.09 -18.08 1.79
N VAL A 255 0.75 -18.57 0.89
CA VAL A 255 2.19 -18.74 1.13
C VAL A 255 3.02 -17.89 0.17
N PHE A 256 4.20 -17.50 0.64
CA PHE A 256 5.25 -17.01 -0.24
C PHE A 256 5.85 -18.24 -0.93
N HIS A 257 5.52 -18.42 -2.20
CA HIS A 257 5.89 -19.60 -2.98
C HIS A 257 7.18 -19.38 -3.77
N CYS A 258 7.60 -18.12 -3.97
CA CYS A 258 8.87 -17.78 -4.62
C CYS A 258 9.56 -16.63 -3.87
N VAL A 259 10.83 -16.79 -3.50
CA VAL A 259 11.64 -15.75 -2.85
C VAL A 259 13.03 -15.75 -3.47
N ILE A 260 13.38 -14.64 -4.13
CA ILE A 260 14.68 -14.41 -4.77
C ILE A 260 15.42 -13.31 -4.00
N PRO A 261 16.46 -13.64 -3.21
CA PRO A 261 17.24 -12.66 -2.45
C PRO A 261 17.79 -11.55 -3.33
N GLY A 262 17.79 -10.32 -2.82
CA GLY A 262 18.19 -9.10 -3.52
C GLY A 262 17.22 -8.65 -4.61
N PHE A 263 16.09 -9.35 -4.80
CA PHE A 263 15.13 -9.04 -5.84
C PHE A 263 13.71 -8.93 -5.29
N VAL A 264 12.98 -10.04 -5.16
CA VAL A 264 11.56 -10.03 -4.78
C VAL A 264 11.15 -11.27 -4.00
N ALA A 265 10.11 -11.12 -3.19
CA ALA A 265 9.29 -12.21 -2.69
C ALA A 265 7.91 -12.18 -3.36
N ILE A 266 7.41 -13.33 -3.82
CA ILE A 266 6.14 -13.49 -4.52
C ILE A 266 5.21 -14.39 -3.69
N ALA A 267 3.98 -13.93 -3.52
CA ALA A 267 2.92 -14.59 -2.78
C ALA A 267 1.56 -14.33 -3.43
N GLY A 268 0.48 -14.68 -2.73
CA GLY A 268 -0.87 -14.34 -3.16
C GLY A 268 -1.48 -15.29 -4.18
N ASP A 269 -0.89 -16.47 -4.39
CA ASP A 269 -1.63 -17.58 -5.01
C ASP A 269 -2.59 -18.16 -3.97
N ILE A 270 -3.85 -17.75 -4.07
CA ILE A 270 -4.92 -18.10 -3.12
C ILE A 270 -5.69 -19.36 -3.53
N THR A 271 -5.37 -19.98 -4.67
CA THR A 271 -6.10 -21.14 -5.18
C THR A 271 -5.30 -22.42 -5.07
N GLU A 272 -4.06 -22.42 -5.60
CA GLU A 272 -3.17 -23.58 -5.67
C GLU A 272 -1.98 -23.47 -4.70
N GLY A 273 -1.52 -22.24 -4.45
CA GLY A 273 -0.46 -21.92 -3.49
C GLY A 273 0.94 -22.28 -3.96
N ASP A 274 1.14 -22.49 -5.27
CA ASP A 274 2.42 -22.85 -5.89
C ASP A 274 2.87 -21.88 -7.00
N GLY A 275 2.09 -20.82 -7.24
CA GLY A 275 2.35 -19.80 -8.24
C GLY A 275 1.63 -20.04 -9.56
N THR A 276 0.93 -21.16 -9.75
CA THR A 276 0.16 -21.46 -10.96
C THR A 276 -1.27 -20.90 -10.93
N GLY A 277 -1.74 -20.48 -9.76
CA GLY A 277 -3.11 -20.05 -9.52
C GLY A 277 -3.28 -18.57 -9.20
N GLY A 278 -4.35 -18.28 -8.46
CA GLY A 278 -4.76 -16.95 -8.06
C GLY A 278 -6.00 -16.45 -8.80
N GLU A 279 -6.71 -15.52 -8.14
CA GLU A 279 -7.94 -14.94 -8.67
C GLU A 279 -8.17 -13.55 -8.06
N SER A 280 -8.47 -12.54 -8.88
CA SER A 280 -8.81 -11.21 -8.40
C SER A 280 -10.26 -11.12 -7.90
N ILE A 281 -10.60 -10.03 -7.21
CA ILE A 281 -12.00 -9.77 -6.84
C ILE A 281 -12.92 -9.43 -8.03
N TYR A 282 -12.32 -9.17 -9.20
CA TYR A 282 -13.03 -8.81 -10.44
C TYR A 282 -13.20 -10.02 -11.38
N GLY A 283 -12.70 -11.20 -10.98
CA GLY A 283 -12.63 -12.42 -11.79
C GLY A 283 -11.20 -12.97 -11.87
N TYR A 284 -10.93 -13.89 -12.80
CA TYR A 284 -9.60 -14.51 -12.93
C TYR A 284 -8.46 -13.50 -13.08
N SER A 285 -8.64 -12.47 -13.90
CA SER A 285 -7.66 -11.38 -14.03
C SER A 285 -8.31 -10.02 -14.32
N PHE A 286 -7.54 -8.95 -14.12
CA PHE A 286 -7.87 -7.57 -14.48
C PHE A 286 -6.66 -6.85 -15.12
N LYS A 287 -6.92 -5.68 -15.70
CA LYS A 287 -6.00 -4.93 -16.55
C LYS A 287 -4.88 -4.26 -15.75
N ASP A 288 -3.80 -3.88 -16.43
CA ASP A 288 -2.79 -3.00 -15.87
C ASP A 288 -3.37 -1.58 -15.74
N GLU A 289 -3.48 -1.09 -14.50
CA GLU A 289 -4.13 0.18 -14.22
C GLU A 289 -3.27 1.38 -14.65
N ASN A 290 -2.00 1.42 -14.22
CA ASN A 290 -0.97 2.34 -14.69
C ASN A 290 0.43 1.88 -14.23
N PHE A 291 1.47 2.59 -14.68
CA PHE A 291 2.88 2.34 -14.33
C PHE A 291 3.58 3.60 -13.80
N GLU A 292 2.84 4.45 -13.08
CA GLU A 292 3.35 5.72 -12.55
C GLU A 292 4.34 5.49 -11.41
N VAL A 293 4.04 4.54 -10.52
CA VAL A 293 4.92 4.15 -9.41
C VAL A 293 6.07 3.29 -9.94
N LYS A 294 7.29 3.64 -9.56
CA LYS A 294 8.52 2.93 -9.93
C LYS A 294 8.94 1.95 -8.84
N HIS A 295 9.60 0.87 -9.23
CA HIS A 295 10.20 -0.10 -8.31
C HIS A 295 11.58 0.40 -7.86
N ASP A 296 11.63 1.59 -7.24
CA ASP A 296 12.85 2.32 -6.95
C ASP A 296 13.50 2.01 -5.60
N SER A 297 12.83 1.21 -4.75
CA SER A 297 13.24 1.00 -3.37
C SER A 297 12.78 -0.34 -2.79
N GLU A 298 13.39 -0.73 -1.67
CA GLU A 298 12.93 -1.84 -0.83
C GLU A 298 11.50 -1.61 -0.34
N GLY A 299 10.73 -2.70 -0.23
CA GLY A 299 9.40 -2.72 0.32
C GLY A 299 8.29 -2.34 -0.65
N ILE A 300 8.59 -1.99 -1.91
CA ILE A 300 7.57 -1.71 -2.92
C ILE A 300 6.70 -2.96 -3.14
N LEU A 301 5.39 -2.78 -3.01
CA LEU A 301 4.35 -3.77 -3.25
C LEU A 301 3.80 -3.60 -4.67
N SER A 302 3.77 -4.69 -5.43
CA SER A 302 3.41 -4.68 -6.85
C SER A 302 2.70 -5.96 -7.28
N MET A 303 1.94 -5.91 -8.38
CA MET A 303 1.23 -7.08 -8.90
C MET A 303 2.20 -8.03 -9.60
N ALA A 304 2.09 -9.32 -9.29
CA ALA A 304 2.69 -10.36 -10.12
C ALA A 304 1.72 -10.72 -11.25
N ASN A 305 2.23 -10.85 -12.47
CA ASN A 305 1.43 -11.13 -13.66
C ASN A 305 2.18 -12.06 -14.62
N SER A 306 1.46 -12.57 -15.63
CA SER A 306 2.00 -13.46 -16.68
C SER A 306 2.11 -12.73 -18.03
N GLY A 307 2.21 -11.41 -18.01
CA GLY A 307 2.15 -10.53 -19.19
C GLY A 307 1.14 -9.40 -19.02
N PRO A 308 1.00 -8.53 -20.05
CA PRO A 308 0.09 -7.38 -19.99
C PRO A 308 -1.34 -7.79 -19.63
N ASP A 309 -2.00 -6.97 -18.81
CA ASP A 309 -3.41 -7.11 -18.42
C ASP A 309 -3.79 -8.46 -17.79
N SER A 310 -2.87 -9.08 -17.04
CA SER A 310 -3.06 -10.40 -16.41
C SER A 310 -2.95 -10.39 -14.88
N ASN A 311 -3.32 -9.28 -14.24
CA ASN A 311 -3.24 -9.13 -12.79
C ASN A 311 -4.32 -9.99 -12.11
N GLY A 312 -3.94 -10.82 -11.13
CA GLY A 312 -4.86 -11.68 -10.39
C GLY A 312 -4.86 -11.35 -8.89
N SER A 313 -4.55 -12.33 -8.06
CA SER A 313 -4.27 -12.14 -6.63
C SER A 313 -2.78 -12.17 -6.30
N GLN A 314 -1.93 -12.67 -7.19
CA GLN A 314 -0.51 -12.79 -6.89
C GLN A 314 0.14 -11.40 -6.83
N PHE A 315 1.02 -11.21 -5.85
CA PHE A 315 1.72 -9.97 -5.61
C PHE A 315 3.19 -10.25 -5.32
N LEU A 316 4.03 -9.24 -5.53
CA LEU A 316 5.44 -9.25 -5.20
C LEU A 316 5.81 -8.09 -4.26
N ILE A 317 6.82 -8.32 -3.43
CA ILE A 317 7.43 -7.30 -2.58
C ILE A 317 8.92 -7.22 -2.93
N CYS A 318 9.39 -6.02 -3.27
CA CYS A 318 10.80 -5.79 -3.62
C CYS A 318 11.70 -5.80 -2.37
N PHE A 319 12.83 -6.50 -2.44
CA PHE A 319 13.91 -6.39 -1.43
C PHE A 319 14.92 -5.29 -1.77
N ALA A 320 14.96 -4.88 -3.04
CA ALA A 320 15.80 -3.79 -3.52
C ALA A 320 15.15 -3.11 -4.73
N ALA A 321 15.72 -1.97 -5.16
CA ALA A 321 15.33 -1.30 -6.39
C ALA A 321 15.36 -2.30 -7.57
N SER A 322 14.23 -2.41 -8.27
CA SER A 322 13.99 -3.40 -9.31
C SER A 322 13.46 -2.77 -10.62
N PRO A 323 14.21 -1.87 -11.29
CA PRO A 323 13.72 -1.14 -12.47
C PRO A 323 13.29 -2.04 -13.64
N LYS A 324 13.73 -3.31 -13.67
CA LYS A 324 13.34 -4.31 -14.67
C LYS A 324 11.84 -4.67 -14.65
N LEU A 325 11.14 -4.34 -13.57
CA LEU A 325 9.69 -4.49 -13.38
C LEU A 325 8.90 -3.25 -13.85
N ASP A 326 9.56 -2.11 -14.07
CA ASP A 326 8.89 -0.88 -14.47
C ASP A 326 8.25 -1.01 -15.85
N GLY A 327 7.00 -0.53 -15.98
CA GLY A 327 6.22 -0.64 -17.21
C GLY A 327 5.70 -2.05 -17.52
N LYS A 328 5.89 -3.00 -16.59
CA LYS A 328 5.42 -4.39 -16.72
C LYS A 328 4.56 -4.84 -15.55
N ASN A 329 4.86 -4.36 -14.35
CA ASN A 329 4.13 -4.70 -13.13
C ASN A 329 3.58 -3.43 -12.49
N VAL A 330 2.31 -3.44 -12.10
CA VAL A 330 1.65 -2.29 -11.45
C VAL A 330 2.10 -2.24 -9.99
N ALA A 331 2.93 -1.25 -9.63
CA ALA A 331 3.27 -0.96 -8.24
C ALA A 331 2.16 -0.13 -7.59
N PHE A 332 1.66 -0.59 -6.44
CA PHE A 332 0.43 -0.05 -5.84
C PHE A 332 0.51 0.11 -4.31
N GLY A 333 1.67 -0.11 -3.71
CA GLY A 333 1.85 0.14 -2.28
C GLY A 333 3.29 0.02 -1.82
N LYS A 334 3.52 0.15 -0.51
CA LYS A 334 4.82 -0.03 0.11
C LYS A 334 4.71 -0.54 1.54
N ALA A 335 5.60 -1.45 1.92
CA ALA A 335 5.74 -1.91 3.29
C ALA A 335 6.26 -0.77 4.21
N VAL A 336 5.60 -0.59 5.35
CA VAL A 336 5.92 0.45 6.34
C VAL A 336 7.14 0.07 7.18
N SER A 337 7.27 -1.21 7.53
CA SER A 337 8.43 -1.79 8.23
C SER A 337 8.91 -3.02 7.47
N THR A 338 10.24 -3.16 7.33
CA THR A 338 10.87 -4.19 6.50
C THR A 338 11.60 -5.27 7.30
N ASP A 339 11.54 -5.26 8.63
CA ASP A 339 12.27 -6.24 9.46
C ASP A 339 11.84 -7.69 9.17
N VAL A 340 10.54 -7.92 8.99
CA VAL A 340 10.02 -9.24 8.59
C VAL A 340 10.41 -9.57 7.15
N LEU A 341 10.53 -8.57 6.26
CA LEU A 341 10.95 -8.80 4.87
C LEU A 341 12.37 -9.37 4.81
N LYS A 342 13.29 -8.89 5.65
CA LYS A 342 14.64 -9.47 5.76
C LYS A 342 14.63 -10.94 6.17
N LEU A 343 13.71 -11.33 7.06
CA LEU A 343 13.53 -12.72 7.46
C LEU A 343 12.98 -13.58 6.31
N ILE A 344 12.04 -13.03 5.53
CA ILE A 344 11.50 -13.69 4.33
C ILE A 344 12.62 -13.88 3.32
N GLU A 345 13.38 -12.83 3.02
CA GLU A 345 14.49 -12.82 2.08
C GLU A 345 15.53 -13.89 2.40
N ALA A 346 15.92 -14.00 3.68
CA ALA A 346 16.89 -14.99 4.16
C ALA A 346 16.46 -16.45 3.94
N CYS A 347 15.19 -16.69 3.63
CA CYS A 347 14.67 -18.04 3.33
C CYS A 347 14.65 -18.37 1.83
N GLY A 348 14.97 -17.42 0.95
CA GLY A 348 14.93 -17.59 -0.50
C GLY A 348 16.20 -18.18 -1.11
N SER A 349 16.18 -18.34 -2.44
CA SER A 349 17.29 -18.83 -3.25
C SER A 349 17.31 -18.17 -4.63
N GLU A 350 18.39 -18.35 -5.40
CA GLU A 350 18.48 -17.81 -6.77
C GLU A 350 17.42 -18.38 -7.72
N SER A 351 16.98 -19.64 -7.50
CA SER A 351 15.90 -20.27 -8.27
C SER A 351 14.50 -19.84 -7.82
N GLY A 352 14.40 -19.08 -6.73
CA GLY A 352 13.13 -18.70 -6.10
C GLY A 352 12.60 -19.73 -5.10
N GLU A 353 13.22 -20.91 -4.97
CA GLU A 353 12.80 -21.91 -3.99
C GLU A 353 12.90 -21.38 -2.55
N VAL A 354 11.88 -21.67 -1.74
CA VAL A 354 11.79 -21.17 -0.36
C VAL A 354 12.12 -22.30 0.62
N SER A 355 13.15 -22.10 1.43
CA SER A 355 13.68 -23.09 2.39
C SER A 355 12.77 -23.38 3.58
N LYS A 356 11.84 -22.47 3.90
CA LYS A 356 10.84 -22.61 4.96
C LYS A 356 9.46 -22.33 4.42
N ARG A 357 8.43 -22.93 5.02
CA ARG A 357 7.06 -22.58 4.67
C ARG A 357 6.70 -21.24 5.30
N ILE A 358 6.69 -20.19 4.48
CA ILE A 358 6.30 -18.84 4.90
C ILE A 358 4.80 -18.67 4.62
N THR A 359 3.99 -18.47 5.65
CA THR A 359 2.52 -18.41 5.54
C THR A 359 1.97 -17.13 6.16
N ILE A 360 0.99 -16.53 5.48
CA ILE A 360 0.19 -15.41 6.00
C ILE A 360 -0.80 -16.00 7.01
N LEU A 361 -0.50 -15.84 8.31
CA LEU A 361 -1.30 -16.36 9.41
C LEU A 361 -2.59 -15.59 9.64
N ASP A 362 -2.52 -14.28 9.47
CA ASP A 362 -3.65 -13.38 9.56
C ASP A 362 -3.41 -12.21 8.61
N CYS A 363 -4.49 -11.62 8.13
CA CYS A 363 -4.42 -10.44 7.29
C CYS A 363 -5.72 -9.65 7.36
N GLY A 364 -5.61 -8.35 7.10
CA GLY A 364 -6.78 -7.50 7.13
C GLY A 364 -6.46 -6.04 6.91
N GLU A 365 -7.48 -5.23 7.06
CA GLU A 365 -7.37 -3.79 7.01
C GLU A 365 -7.13 -3.22 8.41
N VAL A 366 -6.18 -2.29 8.53
CA VAL A 366 -5.87 -1.63 9.80
C VAL A 366 -7.00 -0.66 10.17
N PRO A 367 -7.64 -0.80 11.35
CA PRO A 367 -8.68 0.12 11.76
C PRO A 367 -8.14 1.55 11.90
N GLN A 368 -8.70 2.49 11.14
CA GLN A 368 -8.33 3.90 11.22
C GLN A 368 -9.33 4.70 12.07
N PRO A 369 -8.87 5.56 13.00
CA PRO A 369 -9.75 6.38 13.82
C PRO A 369 -10.54 7.35 12.94
N GLY A 370 -11.88 7.19 12.92
CA GLY A 370 -12.80 8.06 12.20
C GLY A 370 -13.47 7.45 10.97
N ARG A 371 -13.08 6.24 10.55
CA ARG A 371 -13.81 5.46 9.53
C ARG A 371 -14.95 4.70 10.22
N GLN A 372 -16.14 5.29 10.23
CA GLN A 372 -17.34 4.50 10.53
C GLN A 372 -17.52 3.51 9.38
N VAL A 373 -17.26 2.23 9.64
CA VAL A 373 -17.75 1.17 8.77
C VAL A 373 -19.27 1.36 8.70
N LYS A 374 -19.79 1.85 7.58
CA LYS A 374 -21.23 1.80 7.29
C LYS A 374 -21.59 0.32 7.14
N ARG A 375 -21.76 -0.38 8.26
CA ARG A 375 -22.62 -1.56 8.31
C ARG A 375 -23.99 -1.02 7.94
N GLN A 376 -24.41 -1.21 6.69
CA GLN A 376 -25.81 -1.12 6.34
C GLN A 376 -26.53 -2.10 7.27
N ARG A 377 -27.15 -1.56 8.32
CA ARG A 377 -28.18 -2.26 9.08
C ARG A 377 -29.37 -2.38 8.13
N SER A 378 -29.39 -3.45 7.35
CA SER A 378 -30.64 -4.04 6.92
C SER A 378 -31.08 -4.99 8.03
N ASP A 379 -32.22 -4.70 8.63
CA ASP A 379 -32.90 -5.59 9.57
C ASP A 379 -33.27 -6.90 8.86
N SER A 380 -32.35 -7.86 8.88
CA SER A 380 -32.62 -9.29 8.86
C SER A 380 -31.33 -10.01 9.25
N ALA A 381 -31.40 -10.77 10.34
CA ALA A 381 -30.27 -11.53 10.87
C ALA A 381 -29.89 -12.68 9.91
N ALA A 382 -29.05 -12.37 8.92
CA ALA A 382 -28.16 -13.33 8.29
C ALA A 382 -26.74 -12.96 8.74
N VAL A 383 -26.22 -13.71 9.70
CA VAL A 383 -24.84 -13.56 10.19
C VAL A 383 -23.91 -13.80 9.01
N ALA A 384 -23.19 -12.77 8.57
CA ALA A 384 -22.04 -12.94 7.68
C ALA A 384 -21.13 -13.99 8.33
N GLY A 385 -20.92 -15.12 7.63
CA GLY A 385 -20.40 -16.35 8.20
C GLY A 385 -19.08 -16.13 8.92
N GLU A 386 -19.06 -16.34 10.23
CA GLU A 386 -17.83 -16.39 10.99
C GLU A 386 -16.96 -17.53 10.42
N VAL A 387 -15.72 -17.20 10.02
CA VAL A 387 -14.77 -18.17 9.47
C VAL A 387 -13.86 -18.63 10.60
N VAL A 388 -13.60 -19.94 10.64
CA VAL A 388 -12.84 -20.58 11.71
C VAL A 388 -11.61 -21.27 11.15
N MET A 389 -10.44 -20.95 11.73
CA MET A 389 -9.19 -21.65 11.48
C MET A 389 -8.77 -22.38 12.74
N VAL A 390 -8.44 -23.67 12.61
CA VAL A 390 -8.04 -24.52 13.73
C VAL A 390 -6.87 -25.41 13.35
N LEU A 391 -6.04 -25.72 14.34
CA LEU A 391 -5.24 -26.94 14.30
C LEU A 391 -6.07 -28.10 14.86
N GLN A 392 -5.97 -29.27 14.23
CA GLN A 392 -6.62 -30.48 14.72
C GLN A 392 -5.64 -31.63 15.01
N LEU A 393 -5.95 -32.35 16.07
CA LEU A 393 -5.43 -33.66 16.43
C LEU A 393 -6.58 -34.66 16.36
N LEU A 394 -6.51 -35.61 15.42
CA LEU A 394 -7.50 -36.68 15.28
C LEU A 394 -6.85 -38.00 15.71
N ARG A 395 -7.47 -38.71 16.64
CA ARG A 395 -7.11 -40.10 16.97
C ARG A 395 -8.27 -41.00 16.62
N LYS A 396 -8.03 -41.96 15.73
CA LYS A 396 -9.01 -42.97 15.37
C LYS A 396 -8.97 -44.13 16.35
N HIS A 397 -10.05 -44.90 16.37
CA HIS A 397 -10.21 -46.10 17.18
C HIS A 397 -11.04 -47.14 16.41
N LYS A 398 -11.12 -48.38 16.93
CA LYS A 398 -11.76 -49.51 16.25
C LYS A 398 -13.25 -49.31 15.91
N GLU A 399 -13.93 -48.40 16.61
CA GLU A 399 -15.37 -48.10 16.39
C GLU A 399 -15.59 -46.96 15.37
N CYS A 400 -14.52 -46.37 14.82
CA CYS A 400 -14.62 -45.34 13.78
C CYS A 400 -15.21 -45.92 12.48
N LYS A 401 -15.91 -45.08 11.70
CA LYS A 401 -16.43 -45.47 10.37
C LYS A 401 -15.34 -46.04 9.45
N LYS A 402 -14.10 -45.57 9.61
CA LYS A 402 -12.91 -46.09 8.93
C LYS A 402 -11.77 -46.18 9.94
N ALA A 403 -11.61 -47.37 10.53
CA ALA A 403 -10.56 -47.72 11.49
C ALA A 403 -9.18 -47.95 10.82
N SER A 404 -8.79 -47.01 9.96
CA SER A 404 -7.47 -46.96 9.33
C SER A 404 -7.10 -45.52 9.03
N SER A 405 -5.80 -45.23 9.04
CA SER A 405 -5.24 -43.92 8.74
C SER A 405 -4.12 -44.03 7.72
N TRP A 406 -3.49 -42.90 7.42
CA TRP A 406 -2.29 -42.87 6.59
C TRP A 406 -1.05 -43.40 7.33
N ARG A 407 -1.12 -43.52 8.67
CA ARG A 407 -0.05 -44.05 9.53
C ARG A 407 -0.22 -45.53 9.82
N GLU A 408 -1.46 -45.98 9.96
CA GLU A 408 -1.78 -47.32 10.42
C GLU A 408 -2.91 -47.93 9.61
N ALA A 409 -2.66 -49.09 9.01
CA ALA A 409 -3.61 -49.76 8.12
C ALA A 409 -4.80 -50.38 8.87
N ASN A 410 -4.65 -50.73 10.15
CA ASN A 410 -5.69 -51.33 10.97
C ASN A 410 -5.58 -50.85 12.42
N ILE A 411 -6.48 -49.94 12.83
CA ILE A 411 -6.44 -49.30 14.14
C ILE A 411 -7.33 -50.09 15.10
N SER A 412 -6.71 -50.68 16.13
CA SER A 412 -7.37 -51.62 17.06
C SER A 412 -7.64 -51.07 18.46
N CYS A 413 -7.13 -49.87 18.80
CA CYS A 413 -7.35 -49.25 20.10
C CYS A 413 -8.83 -48.95 20.36
N SER A 414 -9.23 -48.91 21.65
CA SER A 414 -10.59 -48.55 22.04
C SER A 414 -10.84 -47.04 21.95
N LYS A 415 -12.11 -46.63 21.94
CA LYS A 415 -12.48 -45.22 22.05
C LYS A 415 -11.90 -44.57 23.30
N GLU A 416 -11.99 -45.24 24.46
CA GLU A 416 -11.49 -44.71 25.73
C GLU A 416 -9.98 -44.49 25.71
N ASP A 417 -9.22 -45.38 25.06
CA ASP A 417 -7.77 -45.23 24.92
C ASP A 417 -7.41 -44.05 24.02
N ALA A 418 -8.12 -43.87 22.90
CA ALA A 418 -7.94 -42.70 22.03
C ALA A 418 -8.25 -41.39 22.78
N GLN A 419 -9.31 -41.36 23.61
CA GLN A 419 -9.66 -40.22 24.44
C GLN A 419 -8.60 -39.92 25.50
N LYS A 420 -8.10 -40.93 26.21
CA LYS A 420 -7.04 -40.77 27.22
C LYS A 420 -5.76 -40.15 26.63
N VAL A 421 -5.38 -40.59 25.43
CA VAL A 421 -4.21 -40.03 24.71
C VAL A 421 -4.44 -38.56 24.37
N LEU A 422 -5.61 -38.19 23.83
CA LEU A 422 -5.89 -36.79 23.53
C LEU A 422 -6.03 -35.92 24.79
N GLN A 423 -6.54 -36.48 25.89
CA GLN A 423 -6.62 -35.79 27.17
C GLN A 423 -5.24 -35.50 27.76
N SER A 424 -4.29 -36.45 27.66
CA SER A 424 -2.91 -36.19 28.10
C SER A 424 -2.23 -35.11 27.26
N PHE A 425 -2.47 -35.10 25.94
CA PHE A 425 -2.01 -34.01 25.07
C PHE A 425 -2.64 -32.67 25.45
N ARG A 426 -3.96 -32.64 25.70
CA ARG A 426 -4.64 -31.42 26.14
C ARG A 426 -4.04 -30.87 27.43
N GLN A 427 -3.78 -31.73 28.42
CA GLN A 427 -3.12 -31.32 29.67
C GLN A 427 -1.71 -30.76 29.40
N ALA A 428 -0.92 -31.44 28.57
CA ALA A 428 0.42 -31.00 28.21
C ALA A 428 0.44 -29.67 27.42
N LEU A 429 -0.61 -29.38 26.66
CA LEU A 429 -0.78 -28.13 25.91
C LEU A 429 -1.36 -27.01 26.77
N GLY A 430 -2.22 -27.33 27.74
CA GLY A 430 -2.75 -26.36 28.70
C GLY A 430 -1.69 -25.79 29.64
N ALA A 431 -0.64 -26.56 29.95
CA ALA A 431 0.50 -26.12 30.75
C ALA A 431 1.46 -25.15 30.04
N VAL A 432 1.19 -24.81 28.78
CA VAL A 432 2.03 -23.94 27.94
C VAL A 432 1.16 -22.81 27.40
N GLU A 433 1.64 -21.58 27.40
CA GLU A 433 0.88 -20.40 26.94
C GLU A 433 1.39 -19.83 25.60
N GLY A 434 0.49 -19.12 24.90
CA GLY A 434 0.82 -18.34 23.71
C GLY A 434 1.43 -19.14 22.54
N SER A 435 2.46 -18.57 21.92
CA SER A 435 3.11 -19.11 20.71
C SER A 435 3.72 -20.51 20.91
N GLN A 436 4.18 -20.83 22.13
CA GLN A 436 4.73 -22.15 22.45
C GLN A 436 3.68 -23.25 22.44
N ARG A 437 2.43 -22.94 22.83
CA ARG A 437 1.30 -23.89 22.78
C ARG A 437 1.04 -24.36 21.36
N ARG A 438 1.01 -23.42 20.41
CA ARG A 438 0.79 -23.72 18.99
C ARG A 438 1.89 -24.62 18.43
N ALA A 439 3.16 -24.26 18.61
CA ALA A 439 4.29 -25.05 18.12
C ALA A 439 4.27 -26.48 18.68
N LYS A 440 3.95 -26.63 19.98
CA LYS A 440 3.79 -27.94 20.62
C LYS A 440 2.60 -28.72 20.08
N PHE A 441 1.47 -28.05 19.80
CA PHE A 441 0.31 -28.67 19.17
C PHE A 441 0.67 -29.23 17.80
N GLU A 442 1.33 -28.43 16.96
CA GLU A 442 1.70 -28.85 15.61
C GLU A 442 2.68 -30.03 15.62
N ALA A 443 3.63 -30.06 16.56
CA ALA A 443 4.54 -31.18 16.75
C ALA A 443 3.78 -32.46 17.12
N LEU A 444 2.88 -32.38 18.12
CA LEU A 444 2.02 -33.50 18.51
C LEU A 444 1.15 -33.96 17.33
N ALA A 445 0.61 -33.04 16.54
CA ALA A 445 -0.22 -33.33 15.38
C ALA A 445 0.56 -34.07 14.28
N ARG A 446 1.79 -33.63 13.95
CA ARG A 446 2.65 -34.30 12.96
C ARG A 446 2.94 -35.75 13.35
N GLU A 447 3.21 -35.98 14.63
CA GLU A 447 3.62 -37.29 15.13
C GLU A 447 2.44 -38.23 15.39
N ASN A 448 1.31 -37.72 15.90
CA ASN A 448 0.27 -38.56 16.49
C ASN A 448 -1.09 -38.51 15.78
N SER A 449 -1.33 -37.54 14.89
CA SER A 449 -2.65 -37.37 14.25
C SER A 449 -2.88 -38.35 13.10
N ASP A 450 -4.03 -39.01 13.11
CA ASP A 450 -4.52 -39.91 12.07
C ASP A 450 -5.15 -39.18 10.86
N CYS A 451 -5.28 -37.84 10.94
CA CYS A 451 -5.71 -37.01 9.82
C CYS A 451 -4.54 -36.66 8.91
N LYS A 452 -4.81 -36.51 7.60
CA LYS A 452 -3.80 -36.03 6.64
C LYS A 452 -3.30 -34.62 6.93
N SER A 453 -4.07 -33.80 7.66
CA SER A 453 -3.62 -32.47 8.10
C SER A 453 -2.38 -32.53 9.00
N ALA A 454 -2.02 -33.69 9.55
CA ALA A 454 -0.77 -33.92 10.26
C ALA A 454 0.45 -33.38 9.47
N LYS A 455 0.48 -33.53 8.15
CA LYS A 455 1.55 -33.02 7.28
C LYS A 455 1.69 -31.49 7.34
N LYS A 456 0.60 -30.78 7.66
CA LYS A 456 0.54 -29.32 7.85
C LYS A 456 0.50 -28.93 9.35
N GLY A 457 1.05 -29.76 10.26
CA GLY A 457 0.99 -29.46 11.69
C GLY A 457 -0.42 -29.56 12.29
N GLY A 458 -1.32 -30.29 11.64
CA GLY A 458 -2.72 -30.34 12.03
C GLY A 458 -3.57 -29.20 11.47
N LEU A 459 -2.99 -28.22 10.76
CA LEU A 459 -3.72 -27.08 10.20
C LEU A 459 -4.79 -27.53 9.20
N LEU A 460 -6.02 -27.09 9.46
CA LEU A 460 -7.14 -27.23 8.55
C LEU A 460 -7.31 -25.98 7.69
N ASP A 461 -7.81 -26.18 6.47
CA ASP A 461 -8.26 -25.08 5.64
C ASP A 461 -9.42 -24.35 6.36
N PRO A 462 -9.50 -23.00 6.32
CA PRO A 462 -10.54 -22.26 7.01
C PRO A 462 -11.94 -22.69 6.57
N PHE A 463 -12.89 -22.75 7.52
CA PHE A 463 -14.25 -23.20 7.24
C PHE A 463 -15.33 -22.37 7.95
N GLU A 464 -16.50 -22.34 7.34
CA GLU A 464 -17.71 -21.67 7.85
C GLU A 464 -18.71 -22.69 8.41
N ARG A 465 -19.78 -22.20 9.04
CA ARG A 465 -20.90 -23.06 9.44
C ARG A 465 -21.52 -23.76 8.22
N GLY A 466 -21.79 -25.04 8.37
CA GLY A 466 -22.30 -25.94 7.33
C GLY A 466 -21.22 -26.68 6.53
N MET A 467 -19.93 -26.32 6.64
CA MET A 467 -18.86 -26.97 5.87
C MET A 467 -18.28 -28.23 6.52
N MET A 468 -18.44 -28.36 7.84
CA MET A 468 -17.90 -29.47 8.62
C MET A 468 -19.03 -30.31 9.24
N ASN A 469 -18.68 -31.47 9.80
CA ASN A 469 -19.66 -32.20 10.61
C ASN A 469 -20.11 -31.32 11.80
N LYS A 470 -21.43 -31.27 12.04
CA LYS A 470 -22.06 -30.41 13.04
C LYS A 470 -21.40 -30.46 14.43
N THR A 471 -20.92 -31.62 14.88
CA THR A 471 -20.24 -31.76 16.18
C THR A 471 -18.88 -31.07 16.17
N PHE A 472 -18.09 -31.29 15.11
CA PHE A 472 -16.79 -30.66 14.93
C PHE A 472 -16.92 -29.14 14.79
N GLU A 473 -17.88 -28.71 13.98
CA GLU A 473 -18.19 -27.30 13.79
C GLU A 473 -18.57 -26.63 15.12
N ASN A 474 -19.52 -27.19 15.87
CA ASN A 474 -19.93 -26.62 17.14
C ASN A 474 -18.76 -26.49 18.12
N ALA A 475 -17.86 -27.47 18.16
CA ALA A 475 -16.66 -27.40 18.99
C ALA A 475 -15.71 -26.28 18.52
N ALA A 476 -15.47 -26.15 17.21
CA ALA A 476 -14.55 -25.15 16.67
C ALA A 476 -15.04 -23.71 16.82
N PHE A 477 -16.35 -23.47 16.64
CA PHE A 477 -16.99 -22.16 16.75
C PHE A 477 -17.24 -21.72 18.20
N ALA A 478 -17.20 -22.64 19.16
CA ALA A 478 -17.32 -22.30 20.58
C ALA A 478 -16.03 -21.69 21.16
N LEU A 479 -14.90 -21.85 20.46
CA LEU A 479 -13.58 -21.43 20.92
C LEU A 479 -13.24 -20.00 20.49
N LYS A 480 -12.56 -19.28 21.39
CA LYS A 480 -11.87 -18.03 21.06
C LYS A 480 -10.48 -18.31 20.47
N PRO A 481 -9.89 -17.38 19.68
CA PRO A 481 -8.50 -17.48 19.25
C PRO A 481 -7.53 -17.82 20.41
N GLY A 482 -6.69 -18.84 20.21
CA GLY A 482 -5.75 -19.36 21.21
C GLY A 482 -6.31 -20.40 22.18
N GLU A 483 -7.61 -20.72 22.13
CA GLU A 483 -8.28 -21.64 23.06
C GLU A 483 -8.26 -23.10 22.57
N LEU A 484 -8.13 -24.04 23.51
CA LEU A 484 -8.20 -25.48 23.27
C LEU A 484 -9.61 -26.00 23.52
N SER A 485 -10.11 -26.86 22.63
CA SER A 485 -11.34 -27.60 22.91
C SER A 485 -11.16 -28.59 24.05
N GLU A 486 -12.27 -29.03 24.63
CA GLU A 486 -12.32 -30.35 25.25
C GLU A 486 -12.15 -31.45 24.18
N VAL A 487 -11.79 -32.66 24.60
CA VAL A 487 -11.77 -33.80 23.68
C VAL A 487 -13.20 -34.18 23.33
N PHE A 488 -13.52 -34.28 22.04
CA PHE A 488 -14.86 -34.62 21.58
C PHE A 488 -14.84 -35.67 20.46
N SER A 489 -15.94 -36.41 20.37
CA SER A 489 -16.08 -37.52 19.42
C SER A 489 -16.80 -37.10 18.14
N THR A 490 -16.35 -37.62 17.00
CA THR A 490 -17.13 -37.66 15.75
C THR A 490 -17.13 -39.07 15.16
N LYS A 491 -17.83 -39.29 14.04
CA LYS A 491 -17.77 -40.58 13.32
C LYS A 491 -16.37 -40.91 12.78
N GLN A 492 -15.48 -39.92 12.69
CA GLN A 492 -14.11 -40.10 12.22
C GLN A 492 -13.13 -40.48 13.34
N GLY A 493 -13.50 -40.27 14.61
CA GLY A 493 -12.66 -40.55 15.78
C GLY A 493 -12.79 -39.46 16.84
N GLU A 494 -11.80 -39.42 17.72
CA GLU A 494 -11.70 -38.44 18.79
C GLU A 494 -10.85 -37.25 18.34
N HIS A 495 -11.25 -36.06 18.73
CA HIS A 495 -10.66 -34.81 18.26
C HIS A 495 -10.25 -33.92 19.43
N LEU A 496 -9.14 -33.22 19.23
CA LEU A 496 -8.72 -32.06 20.02
C LEU A 496 -8.43 -30.92 19.04
N LEU A 497 -8.95 -29.73 19.34
CA LEU A 497 -8.76 -28.54 18.51
C LEU A 497 -8.02 -27.45 19.27
N LEU A 498 -7.22 -26.67 18.56
CA LEU A 498 -6.73 -25.36 18.97
C LEU A 498 -7.27 -24.34 17.99
N ARG A 499 -8.00 -23.34 18.48
CA ARG A 499 -8.44 -22.22 17.65
C ARG A 499 -7.27 -21.29 17.40
N LEU A 500 -7.06 -20.94 16.13
CA LEU A 500 -6.09 -19.95 15.73
C LEU A 500 -6.70 -18.55 15.74
#